data_AF-A0ABD4KVH7-F1
#
_entry.id   AF-A0ABD4KVH7-F1
#
_cell.length_a   1.000
_cell.length_b   1.000
_cell.length_c   1.000
_cell.angle_alpha   90.00
_cell.angle_beta   90.00
_cell.angle_gamma   90.00
#
_symmetry.space_group_name_H-M   'P 1'
#
loop_
_entity.id
_entity.type
_entity.pdbx_description
1 polymer ?
#
loop_
_entity_poly.entity_id
_entity_poly.type
_entity_poly.pdbx_seq_one_letter_code
_entity_poly.pdbx_strand_id
1 'polypeptide(L)' 'SLEKDQPPYVAGLYTLHSSSYVINNFGALELKRFGQIIEPLEVDL' A
#
# COMPACT_ATOMS: atom_id res chain seq x y z
N SER A 1 -7.62 -7.05 -3.43
CA SER A 1 -8.49 -7.76 -2.46
C SER A 1 -7.67 -8.05 -1.22
N LEU A 2 -8.31 -8.23 -0.06
CA LEU A 2 -7.62 -8.73 1.12
C LEU A 2 -7.02 -10.10 0.84
N GLU A 3 -5.86 -10.39 1.44
CA GLU A 3 -5.30 -11.73 1.39
C GLU A 3 -6.16 -12.71 2.17
N LYS A 4 -6.02 -14.00 1.85
CA LYS A 4 -6.73 -15.05 2.58
C LYS A 4 -6.35 -14.96 4.06
N ASP A 5 -7.35 -14.94 4.93
CA ASP A 5 -7.21 -14.84 6.39
C ASP A 5 -6.69 -13.48 6.90
N GLN A 6 -6.59 -12.46 6.03
CA GLN A 6 -6.30 -11.09 6.47
C GLN A 6 -7.55 -10.47 7.12
N PRO A 7 -7.45 -9.96 8.37
CA PRO A 7 -8.56 -9.25 8.97
C PRO A 7 -8.88 -7.97 8.18
N PRO A 8 -10.16 -7.57 8.07
CA PRO A 8 -10.51 -6.30 7.48
C PRO A 8 -9.78 -5.15 8.16
N TYR A 9 -9.33 -4.17 7.38
CA TYR A 9 -8.81 -2.94 7.93
C TYR A 9 -9.91 -2.25 8.75
N VAL A 10 -9.55 -1.79 9.94
CA VAL A 10 -10.42 -0.97 10.77
C VAL A 10 -10.65 0.40 10.10
N ALA A 11 -11.71 1.11 10.46
CA ALA A 11 -11.94 2.45 9.93
C ALA A 11 -10.82 3.41 10.39
N GLY A 12 -10.26 4.19 9.47
CA GLY A 12 -9.15 5.10 9.77
C GLY A 12 -8.53 5.68 8.50
N LEU A 13 -7.48 6.48 8.69
CA LEU A 13 -6.65 6.99 7.60
C LEU A 13 -5.47 6.04 7.35
N TYR A 14 -5.21 5.74 6.09
CA TYR A 14 -4.19 4.81 5.64
C TYR A 14 -3.38 5.41 4.50
N THR A 15 -2.15 4.94 4.35
CA THR A 15 -1.27 5.22 3.21
C THR A 15 -0.78 3.92 2.60
N LEU A 16 -0.18 4.00 1.41
CA LEU A 16 0.48 2.85 0.78
C LEU A 16 1.83 2.60 1.45
N HIS A 17 2.06 1.37 1.90
CA HIS A 17 3.38 0.95 2.31
C HIS A 17 4.35 1.04 1.12
N SER A 18 5.59 1.45 1.38
CA SER A 18 6.61 1.69 0.36
C SER A 18 6.86 0.49 -0.58
N SER A 19 6.65 -0.73 -0.11
CA SER A 19 6.75 -1.95 -0.94
C SER A 19 5.69 -2.04 -2.04
N SER A 20 4.70 -1.15 -2.05
CA SER A 20 3.66 -1.06 -3.08
C SER A 20 4.15 -0.36 -4.34
N TYR A 21 5.31 0.29 -4.30
CA TYR A 21 5.91 0.95 -5.46
C TYR A 21 6.96 0.07 -6.13
N VAL A 22 7.16 0.28 -7.43
CA VAL A 22 8.21 -0.34 -8.25
C VAL A 22 8.81 0.69 -9.19
N ILE A 23 10.02 0.39 -9.68
CA ILE A 23 10.58 1.08 -10.83
C ILE A 23 10.19 0.30 -12.08
N ASN A 24 9.58 0.96 -13.05
CA ASN A 24 9.20 0.31 -14.31
C ASN A 24 10.36 0.23 -15.30
N ASN A 25 10.11 -0.37 -16.47
CA ASN A 25 11.13 -0.59 -17.50
C ASN A 25 11.74 0.71 -18.08
N PHE A 26 11.16 1.87 -17.79
CA PHE A 26 11.64 3.18 -18.22
C PHE A 26 12.33 3.96 -17.08
N GLY A 27 12.52 3.34 -15.91
CA GLY A 27 13.14 4.00 -14.75
C GLY A 27 12.19 4.90 -13.96
N ALA A 28 10.90 4.93 -14.30
CA ALA A 28 9.92 5.74 -13.58
C ALA A 28 9.33 5.00 -12.38
N LEU A 29 8.96 5.76 -11.34
CA LEU A 29 8.20 5.24 -10.20
C LEU A 29 6.77 4.91 -10.64
N GLU A 30 6.32 3.70 -10.32
CA GLU A 30 4.99 3.21 -10.65
C GLU A 30 4.36 2.49 -9.44
N LEU A 31 3.03 2.58 -9.32
CA LEU A 31 2.29 1.82 -8.34
C LEU A 31 2.04 0.39 -8.85
N LYS A 32 2.33 -0.62 -8.03
CA LYS A 32 2.05 -2.01 -8.40
C LYS A 32 0.57 -2.21 -8.71
N ARG A 33 0.28 -2.93 -9.80
CA ARG A 33 -1.09 -3.30 -10.17
C ARG A 33 -1.75 -4.27 -9.17
N PHE A 34 -0.96 -5.13 -8.52
CA PHE A 34 -1.41 -6.14 -7.57
C PHE A 34 -0.49 -6.19 -6.35
N GLY A 35 -0.99 -6.67 -5.21
CA GLY A 35 -0.20 -6.80 -3.98
C GLY A 35 0.15 -5.46 -3.33
N GLN A 36 -0.71 -4.45 -3.48
CA GLN A 36 -0.59 -3.20 -2.73
C GLN A 36 -0.92 -3.47 -1.26
N ILE A 37 -0.08 -2.96 -0.37
CA ILE A 37 -0.23 -3.05 1.08
C ILE A 37 -0.49 -1.64 1.59
N ILE A 38 -1.49 -1.50 2.46
CA ILE A 38 -1.76 -0.23 3.15
C ILE A 38 -1.35 -0.33 4.61
N GLU A 39 -0.87 0.77 5.16
CA GLU A 39 -0.50 0.92 6.56
C GLU A 39 -1.16 2.17 7.16
N PRO A 40 -1.43 2.20 8.48
CA PRO A 40 -2.02 3.36 9.12
C PRO A 40 -1.19 4.61 8.83
N LEU A 41 -1.87 5.69 8.46
CA LEU A 41 -1.19 6.96 8.27
C LEU A 41 -0.90 7.56 9.66
N GLU A 42 0.37 7.53 10.07
CA GLU A 42 0.81 8.29 11.24
C GLU A 42 0.76 9.78 10.87
N VAL A 43 -0.18 10.50 11.49
CA VAL A 43 -0.25 11.96 11.36
C VAL A 43 0.65 12.51 12.47
N ASP A 44 1.86 12.93 12.12
CA ASP A 44 2.67 13.74 13.02
C ASP A 44 1.91 15.06 13.25
N LEU A 45 1.40 15.26 14.46
CA LEU A 45 0.76 16.50 14.93
C LEU A 45 1.77 17.37 15.68
#